data_AF-K6TZ95-F1
#
_entry.id   AF-K6TZ95-F1
#
_cell.length_a   1.000
_cell.length_b   1.000
_cell.length_c   1.000
_cell.angle_alpha   90.00
_cell.angle_beta   90.00
_cell.angle_gamma   90.00
#
_symmetry.space_group_name_H-M   'P 1'
#
loop_
_entity.id
_entity.type
_entity.pdbx_description
1 polymer ?
#
loop_
_entity_poly.entity_id
_entity_poly.type
_entity_poly.pdbx_seq_one_letter_code
_entity_poly.pdbx_strand_id
1 'polypeptide(L)'
;MEIYIYKTYNEWFNDKPSEILEGEVNSICNGLLVIDTIIDHKKYRQMLSLKNNFAFIYKLSYGFLSYAKEINIYSNIKSWQDSDPEISFKGEVCESECADSHLVFITEDGFKQCISLDGIYAATYER
;
A
#
# COMPACT_ATOMS: atom_id res chain seq x y z
N MET A 1 -16.14 1.37 3.69
CA MET A 1 -14.91 2.17 3.46
C MET A 1 -14.53 2.00 2.00
N GLU A 2 -14.11 3.07 1.34
CA GLU A 2 -13.57 2.97 -0.03
C GLU A 2 -12.15 2.39 0.01
N ILE A 3 -11.90 1.45 -0.89
CA ILE A 3 -10.63 0.74 -1.05
C ILE A 3 -10.22 0.90 -2.51
N TYR A 4 -9.12 1.59 -2.74
CA TYR A 4 -8.57 1.86 -4.06
C TYR A 4 -7.56 0.76 -4.42
N ILE A 5 -7.74 0.15 -5.59
CA ILE A 5 -6.90 -0.94 -6.09
C ILE A 5 -6.16 -0.44 -7.33
N TYR A 6 -4.84 -0.61 -7.31
CA TYR A 6 -3.95 -0.26 -8.41
C TYR A 6 -3.28 -1.54 -8.90
N LYS A 7 -3.36 -1.84 -10.20
CA LYS A 7 -2.77 -3.06 -10.76
C LYS A 7 -1.28 -2.92 -11.06
N THR A 8 -0.81 -1.69 -11.28
CA THR A 8 0.57 -1.40 -11.70
C THR A 8 1.19 -0.26 -10.89
N TYR A 9 2.52 -0.24 -10.86
CA TYR A 9 3.29 0.88 -10.29
C TYR A 9 2.88 2.22 -10.90
N ASN A 10 2.71 2.28 -12.22
CA ASN A 10 2.36 3.53 -12.91
C ASN A 10 0.95 4.03 -12.54
N GLU A 11 -0.02 3.15 -12.35
CA GLU A 11 -1.35 3.53 -11.87
C GLU A 11 -1.26 4.12 -10.46
N TRP A 12 -0.51 3.49 -9.57
CA TRP A 12 -0.30 3.97 -8.21
C TRP A 12 0.44 5.31 -8.17
N PHE A 13 1.57 5.42 -8.90
CA PHE A 13 2.38 6.63 -8.97
C PHE A 13 1.62 7.84 -9.52
N ASN A 14 0.69 7.62 -10.46
CA ASN A 14 -0.12 8.69 -11.04
C ASN A 14 -1.49 8.86 -10.35
N ASP A 15 -1.74 8.17 -9.23
CA ASP A 15 -3.01 8.13 -8.51
C ASP A 15 -4.23 7.88 -9.42
N LYS A 16 -4.16 6.79 -10.20
CA LYS A 16 -5.23 6.34 -11.10
C LYS A 16 -5.64 4.91 -10.73
N PRO A 17 -6.58 4.74 -9.78
CA PRO A 17 -7.01 3.40 -9.37
C PRO A 17 -7.66 2.66 -10.54
N SER A 18 -7.32 1.38 -10.69
CA SER A 18 -7.96 0.49 -11.66
C SER A 18 -9.37 0.12 -11.22
N GLU A 19 -9.61 0.07 -9.91
CA GLU A 19 -10.88 -0.32 -9.30
C GLU A 19 -11.05 0.34 -7.94
N ILE A 20 -12.31 0.63 -7.57
CA ILE A 20 -12.70 1.13 -6.26
C ILE A 20 -13.73 0.18 -5.70
N LEU A 21 -13.45 -0.40 -4.53
CA LEU A 21 -14.34 -1.29 -3.81
C LEU A 21 -14.88 -0.61 -2.55
N GLU A 22 -16.12 -0.93 -2.18
CA GLU A 22 -16.69 -0.59 -0.89
C GLU A 22 -16.76 -1.81 0.01
N GLY A 23 -16.15 -1.73 1.20
CA GLY A 23 -16.19 -2.82 2.16
C GLY A 23 -15.52 -2.52 3.49
N GLU A 24 -15.27 -3.59 4.23
CA GLU A 24 -14.52 -3.60 5.48
C GLU A 24 -13.24 -4.43 5.31
N VAL A 25 -12.08 -3.80 5.55
CA VAL A 25 -10.78 -4.50 5.53
C VAL A 25 -10.60 -5.23 6.85
N ASN A 26 -10.50 -6.56 6.79
CA ASN A 26 -10.35 -7.40 7.98
C ASN A 26 -8.89 -7.64 8.34
N SER A 27 -8.05 -7.90 7.34
CA SER A 27 -6.62 -8.11 7.55
C SER A 27 -5.84 -7.89 6.26
N ILE A 28 -4.58 -7.50 6.44
CA ILE A 28 -3.53 -7.69 5.46
C ILE A 28 -2.59 -8.72 6.05
N CYS A 29 -2.45 -9.87 5.40
CA CYS A 29 -1.55 -10.92 5.87
C CYS A 29 -0.89 -11.58 4.67
N ASN A 30 0.44 -11.70 4.70
CA ASN A 30 1.22 -12.36 3.65
C ASN A 30 0.96 -11.80 2.24
N GLY A 31 0.83 -10.48 2.10
CA GLY A 31 0.54 -9.85 0.81
C GLY A 31 -0.87 -10.14 0.25
N LEU A 32 -1.79 -10.62 1.10
CA LEU A 32 -3.21 -10.77 0.79
C LEU A 32 -4.04 -9.75 1.56
N LEU A 33 -4.91 -9.05 0.85
CA LEU A 33 -5.93 -8.19 1.43
C LEU A 33 -7.25 -8.95 1.52
N VAL A 34 -7.84 -8.99 2.72
CA VAL A 34 -9.15 -9.58 2.97
C VAL A 34 -10.19 -8.49 3.17
N ILE A 35 -11.17 -8.43 2.29
CA ILE A 35 -12.26 -7.45 2.30
C ILE A 35 -13.60 -8.17 2.43
N ASP A 36 -14.43 -7.77 3.38
CA ASP A 36 -15.83 -8.19 3.39
C ASP A 36 -16.68 -7.11 2.70
N THR A 37 -17.46 -7.52 1.69
CA THR A 37 -18.34 -6.63 0.91
C THR A 37 -19.78 -7.13 0.91
N ILE A 38 -20.73 -6.25 0.56
CA ILE A 38 -22.14 -6.60 0.40
C ILE A 38 -22.54 -6.31 -1.05
N ILE A 39 -22.94 -7.36 -1.77
CA ILE A 39 -23.41 -7.27 -3.16
C ILE A 39 -24.77 -7.97 -3.21
N ASP A 40 -25.81 -7.27 -3.68
CA ASP A 40 -27.17 -7.79 -3.79
C ASP A 40 -27.70 -8.43 -2.48
N HIS A 41 -27.48 -7.74 -1.35
CA HIS A 41 -27.83 -8.19 0.01
C HIS A 41 -27.12 -9.48 0.49
N LYS A 42 -26.14 -9.98 -0.26
CA LYS A 42 -25.29 -11.10 0.15
C LYS A 42 -23.93 -10.60 0.62
N LYS A 43 -23.42 -11.19 1.70
CA LYS A 43 -22.09 -10.91 2.22
C LYS A 43 -21.07 -11.78 1.50
N TYR A 44 -20.01 -11.18 0.99
CA TYR A 44 -18.90 -11.86 0.35
C TYR A 44 -17.60 -11.51 1.06
N ARG A 45 -16.73 -12.51 1.21
CA ARG A 45 -15.34 -12.32 1.58
C ARG A 45 -14.49 -12.40 0.33
N GLN A 46 -13.81 -11.31 0.01
CA GLN A 46 -12.90 -11.18 -1.10
C GLN A 46 -11.46 -11.26 -0.58
N MET A 47 -10.62 -12.02 -1.28
CA MET A 47 -9.20 -12.14 -0.99
C MET A 47 -8.43 -11.70 -2.23
N LEU A 48 -7.69 -10.61 -2.11
CA LEU A 48 -6.94 -9.99 -3.21
C LEU A 48 -5.44 -10.13 -2.95
N SER A 49 -4.67 -10.45 -3.99
CA SER A 49 -3.23 -10.65 -3.87
C SER A 49 -2.43 -9.49 -4.46
N LEU A 50 -1.33 -9.13 -3.78
CA LEU A 50 -0.31 -8.20 -4.28
C LEU A 50 0.54 -8.77 -5.41
N LYS A 51 0.39 -10.04 -5.76
CA LYS A 51 1.03 -10.62 -6.95
C LYS A 51 0.41 -10.11 -8.25
N ASN A 52 -0.90 -9.83 -8.22
CA ASN A 52 -1.67 -9.39 -9.39
C ASN A 52 -2.14 -7.95 -9.27
N ASN A 53 -1.94 -7.32 -8.10
CA ASN A 53 -2.25 -5.93 -7.85
C ASN A 53 -1.02 -5.27 -7.24
N PHE A 54 -0.69 -4.09 -7.71
CA PHE A 54 0.46 -3.36 -7.19
C PHE A 54 0.16 -2.74 -5.83
N ALA A 55 -0.99 -2.11 -5.64
CA ALA A 55 -1.30 -1.43 -4.38
C ALA A 55 -2.76 -1.57 -3.97
N PHE A 56 -2.96 -1.59 -2.66
CA PHE A 56 -4.25 -1.39 -2.00
C PHE A 56 -4.15 -0.19 -1.07
N ILE A 57 -5.07 0.77 -1.21
CA ILE A 57 -5.10 1.99 -0.40
C ILE A 57 -6.47 2.17 0.21
N TYR A 58 -6.53 2.52 1.49
CA TYR A 58 -7.78 2.91 2.16
C TYR A 58 -7.53 3.86 3.31
N LYS A 59 -8.53 4.69 3.62
CA LYS A 59 -8.45 5.68 4.69
C LYS A 59 -8.79 5.05 6.04
N LEU A 60 -7.88 5.13 7.00
CA LEU A 60 -8.14 4.68 8.36
C LEU A 60 -9.15 5.61 9.06
N SER A 61 -10.00 5.03 9.90
CA SER A 61 -10.98 5.77 10.70
C SER A 61 -10.35 6.50 11.89
N TYR A 62 -9.11 6.15 12.26
CA TYR A 62 -8.33 6.80 13.29
C TYR A 62 -7.04 7.36 12.68
N GLY A 63 -6.78 8.64 12.94
CA GLY A 63 -5.61 9.35 12.44
C GLY A 63 -4.66 9.64 13.58
N PHE A 64 -3.63 8.81 13.75
CA PHE A 64 -2.44 9.26 14.45
C PHE A 64 -1.26 8.41 13.96
N LEU A 65 -0.28 9.07 13.36
CA LEU A 65 1.07 8.52 13.24
C LEU A 65 1.80 8.92 14.52
N SER A 66 2.30 7.94 15.25
CA SER A 66 3.07 8.23 16.46
C SER A 66 4.46 8.77 16.12
N TYR A 67 5.02 8.32 14.99
CA TYR A 67 6.33 8.70 14.47
C TYR A 67 6.34 8.61 12.94
N ALA A 68 6.00 9.71 12.26
CA ALA A 68 6.14 9.80 10.81
C ALA A 68 7.63 9.83 10.43
N LYS A 69 8.01 8.94 9.52
CA LYS A 69 9.36 8.76 8.99
C LYS A 69 9.36 9.07 7.51
N GLU A 70 10.47 9.58 7.00
CA GLU A 70 10.66 9.69 5.55
C GLU A 70 10.78 8.29 4.95
N ILE A 71 9.99 8.02 3.91
CA ILE A 71 9.97 6.79 3.15
C ILE A 71 10.31 7.15 1.71
N ASN A 72 11.34 6.48 1.18
CA ASN A 72 11.87 6.73 -0.15
C ASN A 72 11.75 5.49 -1.01
N ILE A 73 11.22 5.65 -2.23
CA ILE A 73 11.04 4.57 -3.19
C ILE A 73 11.99 4.77 -4.37
N TYR A 74 12.76 3.72 -4.67
CA TYR A 74 13.72 3.68 -5.76
C TYR A 74 13.31 2.62 -6.78
N SER A 75 13.09 3.02 -8.04
CA SER A 75 12.72 2.13 -9.13
C SER A 75 13.93 1.37 -9.73
N ASN A 76 15.14 1.92 -9.58
CA ASN A 76 16.35 1.37 -10.18
C ASN A 76 17.60 1.62 -9.32
N ILE A 77 18.66 0.86 -9.61
CA ILE A 77 19.93 0.89 -8.88
C ILE A 77 20.63 2.25 -8.90
N LYS A 78 20.53 3.00 -10.01
CA LYS A 78 21.22 4.27 -10.16
C LYS A 78 20.61 5.32 -9.25
N SER A 79 19.28 5.47 -9.29
CA SER A 79 18.52 6.34 -8.38
C SER A 79 18.87 6.05 -6.90
N TRP A 80 18.96 4.76 -6.54
CA TRP A 80 19.34 4.35 -5.19
C TRP A 80 20.78 4.73 -4.82
N GLN A 81 21.75 4.48 -5.71
CA GLN A 81 23.16 4.82 -5.48
C GLN A 81 23.37 6.34 -5.36
N ASP A 82 22.63 7.12 -6.15
CA ASP A 82 22.70 8.57 -6.18
C ASP A 82 21.86 9.23 -5.05
N SER A 83 21.12 8.44 -4.26
CA SER A 83 20.16 8.91 -3.24
C SER A 83 19.11 9.86 -3.80
N ASP A 84 18.67 9.63 -5.04
CA ASP A 84 17.68 10.43 -5.77
C ASP A 84 16.40 9.59 -5.98
N PRO A 85 15.49 9.54 -4.99
CA PRO A 85 14.30 8.69 -5.06
C PRO A 85 13.29 9.21 -6.09
N GLU A 86 12.59 8.30 -6.78
CA GLU A 86 11.46 8.69 -7.64
C GLU A 86 10.27 9.19 -6.82
N ILE A 87 10.14 8.74 -5.57
CA ILE A 87 9.09 9.17 -4.65
C ILE A 87 9.64 9.27 -3.24
N SER A 88 9.38 10.40 -2.60
CA SER A 88 9.60 10.62 -1.17
C SER A 88 8.31 11.07 -0.52
N PHE A 89 7.93 10.42 0.58
CA PHE A 89 6.79 10.82 1.39
C PHE A 89 7.04 10.51 2.86
N LYS A 90 6.19 11.04 3.72
CA LYS A 90 6.23 10.78 5.16
C LYS A 90 5.13 9.83 5.58
N GLY A 91 5.45 8.90 6.46
CA GLY A 91 4.49 7.94 6.99
C GLY A 91 5.06 7.05 8.08
N GLU A 92 4.20 6.25 8.69
CA GLU A 92 4.59 5.22 9.66
C GLU A 92 4.67 3.86 8.95
N VAL A 93 5.85 3.25 8.94
CA VAL A 93 6.06 1.91 8.37
C VAL A 93 5.53 0.85 9.33
N CYS A 94 4.66 -0.03 8.84
CA CYS A 94 4.08 -1.13 9.62
C CYS A 94 5.01 -2.35 9.56
N GLU A 95 6.06 -2.39 10.39
CA GLU A 95 7.09 -3.45 10.37
C GLU A 95 6.55 -4.88 10.62
N SER A 96 5.36 -5.02 11.22
CA SER A 96 4.75 -6.33 11.51
C SER A 96 4.10 -7.01 10.30
N GLU A 97 4.11 -6.39 9.12
CA GLU A 97 3.53 -6.93 7.88
C GLU A 97 4.58 -7.23 6.80
N CYS A 98 5.87 -7.32 7.13
CA CYS A 98 6.93 -7.76 6.22
C CYS A 98 6.85 -9.28 5.94
N ALA A 99 5.84 -9.73 5.21
CA ALA A 99 5.96 -10.97 4.45
C ALA A 99 6.62 -10.66 3.11
N ASP A 100 7.24 -11.67 2.49
CA ASP A 100 8.04 -11.51 1.28
C ASP A 100 7.34 -10.62 0.22
N SER A 101 8.09 -9.65 -0.30
CA SER A 101 7.75 -8.84 -1.49
C SER A 101 6.66 -7.76 -1.35
N HIS A 102 6.38 -7.22 -0.16
CA HIS A 102 5.52 -6.02 -0.02
C HIS A 102 5.96 -5.07 1.10
N LEU A 103 5.48 -3.83 1.03
CA LEU A 103 5.68 -2.78 2.02
C LEU A 103 4.32 -2.23 2.46
N VAL A 104 4.16 -2.07 3.77
CA VAL A 104 2.95 -1.50 4.36
C VAL A 104 3.29 -0.27 5.19
N PHE A 105 2.58 0.82 4.94
CA PHE A 105 2.78 2.07 5.64
C PHE A 105 1.48 2.87 5.74
N ILE A 106 1.46 3.86 6.62
CA ILE A 106 0.35 4.80 6.77
C ILE A 106 0.89 6.20 6.49
N THR A 107 0.29 6.91 5.52
CA THR A 107 0.70 8.29 5.20
C THR A 107 0.23 9.27 6.27
N GLU A 108 0.82 10.48 6.28
CA GLU A 108 0.40 11.57 7.18
C GLU A 108 -1.09 11.92 7.06
N ASP A 109 -1.67 11.73 5.88
CA ASP A 109 -3.10 11.95 5.61
C ASP A 109 -4.03 10.81 6.12
N GLY A 110 -3.45 9.80 6.77
CA GLY A 110 -4.17 8.68 7.37
C GLY A 110 -4.57 7.57 6.39
N PHE A 111 -3.94 7.51 5.22
CA PHE A 111 -4.15 6.42 4.27
C PHE A 111 -3.19 5.27 4.56
N LYS A 112 -3.74 4.10 4.87
CA LYS A 112 -2.96 2.87 4.91
C LYS A 112 -2.77 2.38 3.48
N GLN A 113 -1.51 2.17 3.12
CA GLN A 113 -1.10 1.66 1.83
C GLN A 113 -0.38 0.34 2.01
N CYS A 114 -0.76 -0.63 1.19
CA CYS A 114 -0.12 -1.92 1.08
C CYS A 114 0.33 -2.05 -0.38
N ILE A 115 1.64 -1.95 -0.61
CA ILE A 115 2.22 -1.94 -1.96
C ILE A 115 3.11 -3.16 -2.18
N SER A 116 3.04 -3.73 -3.37
CA SER A 116 3.98 -4.73 -3.85
C SER A 116 5.36 -4.09 -4.03
N LEU A 117 6.41 -4.85 -3.76
CA LEU A 117 7.78 -4.48 -4.11
C LEU A 117 8.15 -4.91 -5.55
N ASP A 118 7.20 -5.46 -6.31
CA ASP A 118 7.43 -5.80 -7.72
C ASP A 118 7.70 -4.52 -8.55
N GLY A 119 8.80 -4.53 -9.30
CA GLY A 119 9.29 -3.36 -10.04
C GLY A 119 9.90 -2.24 -9.18
N ILE A 120 9.97 -2.40 -7.85
CA ILE A 120 10.72 -1.50 -6.95
C ILE A 120 12.09 -2.11 -6.69
N TYR A 121 13.15 -1.34 -6.92
CA TYR A 121 14.52 -1.76 -6.63
C TYR A 121 14.81 -1.69 -5.12
N ALA A 122 14.44 -0.58 -4.47
CA ALA A 122 14.61 -0.41 -3.04
C ALA A 122 13.53 0.49 -2.45
N ALA A 123 13.17 0.23 -1.20
CA ALA A 123 12.44 1.16 -0.36
C ALA A 123 13.26 1.38 0.92
N THR A 124 13.45 2.63 1.32
CA THR A 124 14.19 2.98 2.54
C THR A 124 13.33 3.83 3.46
N TYR A 125 13.59 3.74 4.76
CA TYR A 125 12.96 4.59 5.77
C TYR A 125 13.90 4.83 6.95
N GLU A 126 13.75 5.96 7.63
CA GLU A 126 14.55 6.30 8.81
C GLU A 126 14.27 5.32 9.97
N ARG A 127 15.30 4.77 10.62
CA ARG A 127 15.13 3.82 11.74
C ARG A 127 15.34 4.45 13.10
#